data_AF-A0A1H8ILC3-F1
#
_entry.id   AF-A0A1H8ILC3-F1
#
_cell.length_a   1.000
_cell.length_b   1.000
_cell.length_c   1.000
_cell.angle_alpha   90.00
_cell.angle_beta   90.00
_cell.angle_gamma   90.00
#
_symmetry.space_group_name_H-M   'P 1'
#
loop_
_entity.id
_entity.type
_entity.pdbx_description
1 polymer ?
#
loop_
_entity_poly.entity_id
_entity_poly.type
_entity_poly.pdbx_seq_one_letter_code
_entity_poly.pdbx_strand_id
1 'polypeptide(L)'
;MTPLVPADAVLCSDGGNGYADLAAAHGLKHFVVGSKPGTRVAAGCYHIQNVNSLHACYKRFIKPFCGPATKNLNGYIRWLEVRLAGVPPADILSSS
;
A
#
# COMPACT_ATOMS: atom_id res chain seq x y z
N MET A 1 -3.81 21.73 -4.22
CA MET A 1 -3.56 20.28 -4.24
C MET A 1 -4.16 19.68 -2.99
N THR A 2 -5.13 18.78 -3.15
CA THR A 2 -5.67 17.98 -2.05
C THR A 2 -4.59 17.00 -1.60
N PRO A 3 -4.37 16.78 -0.29
CA PRO A 3 -3.41 15.77 0.15
C PRO A 3 -3.84 14.39 -0.39
N LEU A 4 -2.93 13.70 -1.06
CA LEU A 4 -3.14 12.33 -1.56
C LEU A 4 -3.34 11.33 -0.40
N VAL A 5 -2.85 11.71 0.77
CA VAL A 5 -2.91 10.92 1.99
C VAL A 5 -4.04 11.47 2.87
N PRO A 6 -5.01 10.64 3.28
CA PRO A 6 -6.06 11.03 4.23
C PRO A 6 -5.48 11.62 5.52
N ALA A 7 -6.17 12.58 6.13
CA ALA A 7 -5.69 13.24 7.35
C ALA A 7 -5.62 12.29 8.57
N ASP A 8 -6.40 11.21 8.54
CA ASP A 8 -6.45 10.15 9.54
C ASP A 8 -5.52 8.96 9.19
N ALA A 9 -4.72 9.08 8.13
CA ALA A 9 -3.79 8.03 7.74
C ALA A 9 -2.73 7.78 8.82
N VAL A 10 -2.38 6.52 8.96
CA VAL A 10 -1.39 6.03 9.92
C VAL A 10 -0.20 5.48 9.16
N LEU A 11 0.99 6.00 9.45
CA LEU A 11 2.23 5.46 8.90
C LEU A 11 2.63 4.21 9.68
N CYS A 12 2.87 3.11 8.97
CA CYS A 12 3.47 1.90 9.54
C CYS A 12 4.81 1.63 8.86
N SER A 13 5.89 1.48 9.62
CA SER A 13 7.20 1.16 9.05
C SER A 13 8.01 0.19 9.91
N ASP A 14 9.09 -0.34 9.36
CA ASP A 14 10.03 -1.25 10.04
C ASP A 14 10.98 -0.55 11.04
N GLY A 15 10.86 0.78 11.18
CA GLY A 15 11.61 1.58 12.14
C GLY A 15 12.84 2.30 11.59
N GLY A 16 13.03 2.36 10.27
CA GLY A 16 14.10 3.20 9.69
C GLY A 16 13.93 4.69 10.01
N ASN A 17 15.01 5.38 10.39
CA ASN A 17 14.99 6.78 10.87
C ASN A 17 14.24 7.76 9.93
N GLY A 18 14.39 7.62 8.61
CA GLY A 18 13.73 8.53 7.66
C GLY A 18 12.20 8.52 7.72
N TYR A 19 11.58 7.44 8.20
CA TYR A 19 10.13 7.37 8.36
C TYR A 19 9.63 8.13 9.59
N ALA A 20 10.45 8.21 10.64
CA ALA A 20 10.12 8.96 11.84
C ALA A 20 10.11 10.46 11.55
N ASP A 21 11.12 10.96 10.82
CA ASP A 21 11.21 12.36 10.42
C ASP A 21 10.06 12.74 9.49
N LEU A 22 9.71 11.87 8.54
CA LEU A 22 8.55 12.04 7.65
C LEU A 22 7.23 12.10 8.44
N ALA A 23 7.02 11.18 9.39
CA ALA A 23 5.81 11.19 10.19
C ALA A 23 5.68 12.49 11.02
N ALA A 24 6.77 12.94 11.63
CA ALA A 24 6.81 14.17 12.39
C ALA A 24 6.52 15.40 11.50
N ALA A 25 7.15 15.48 10.33
CA ALA A 25 6.96 16.58 9.38
C ALA A 25 5.52 16.69 8.85
N HIS A 26 4.83 15.55 8.73
CA HIS A 26 3.47 15.48 8.19
C HIS A 26 2.38 15.31 9.27
N GLY A 27 2.74 15.28 10.56
CA GLY A 27 1.79 15.08 11.66
C GLY A 27 1.09 13.72 11.64
N LEU A 28 1.71 12.72 11.02
CA LEU A 28 1.12 11.38 10.87
C LEU A 28 1.37 10.55 12.12
N LYS A 29 0.37 9.79 12.55
CA LYS A 29 0.57 8.77 13.58
C LYS A 29 1.49 7.70 13.03
N HIS A 30 2.60 7.42 13.72
CA HIS A 30 3.60 6.45 13.28
C HIS A 30 3.65 5.24 14.21
N PHE A 31 3.42 4.06 13.65
CA PHE A 31 3.69 2.79 14.32
C PHE A 31 4.91 2.11 13.71
N VAL A 32 5.85 1.78 14.57
CA VAL A 32 6.98 0.93 14.20
C VAL A 32 6.54 -0.53 14.36
N VAL A 33 6.44 -1.22 13.23
CA VAL A 33 6.07 -2.63 13.14
C VAL A 33 7.32 -3.41 12.76
N GLY A 34 8.08 -3.81 13.78
CA GLY A 34 9.39 -4.42 13.61
C GLY A 34 9.32 -5.80 12.93
N SER A 35 10.40 -6.17 12.25
CA SER A 35 10.55 -7.49 11.61
C SER A 35 10.84 -8.63 12.60
N LYS A 36 11.14 -8.31 13.87
CA LYS A 36 11.51 -9.28 14.91
C LYS A 36 10.26 -9.96 15.51
N PRO A 37 10.34 -11.25 15.88
CA PRO A 37 9.27 -11.91 16.62
C PRO A 37 8.93 -11.09 17.88
N GLY A 38 7.66 -10.73 18.08
CA GLY A 38 7.18 -9.94 19.22
C GLY A 38 6.89 -8.46 18.96
N THR A 39 7.42 -7.86 17.88
CA THR A 39 7.13 -6.46 17.48
C THR A 39 6.42 -6.35 16.12
N ARG A 40 6.01 -7.49 15.55
CA ARG A 40 5.31 -7.59 14.25
C ARG A 40 3.88 -7.06 14.27
N VAL A 41 3.33 -6.77 15.44
CA VAL A 41 1.96 -6.29 15.61
C VAL A 41 2.00 -4.98 16.37
N ALA A 42 1.61 -3.89 15.72
CA ALA A 42 1.36 -2.62 16.39
C ALA A 42 -0.15 -2.42 16.57
N ALA A 43 -0.56 -1.92 17.74
CA ALA A 43 -1.95 -1.65 18.11
C ALA A 43 -2.94 -2.81 17.82
N GLY A 44 -2.48 -4.07 17.83
CA GLY A 44 -3.32 -5.27 17.64
C GLY A 44 -3.82 -5.51 16.21
N CYS A 45 -3.81 -4.51 15.32
CA CYS A 45 -4.37 -4.61 13.97
C CYS A 45 -3.37 -4.30 12.84
N TYR A 46 -2.23 -3.67 13.13
CA TYR A 46 -1.24 -3.34 12.11
C TYR A 46 -0.17 -4.43 12.02
N HIS A 47 -0.34 -5.32 11.03
CA HIS A 47 0.59 -6.41 10.77
C HIS A 47 1.44 -6.10 9.53
N ILE A 48 2.76 -5.98 9.70
CA ILE A 48 3.69 -5.70 8.59
C ILE A 48 3.61 -6.77 7.50
N GLN A 49 3.22 -8.00 7.85
CA GLN A 49 3.01 -9.08 6.90
C GLN A 49 1.84 -8.82 5.94
N ASN A 50 0.80 -8.10 6.35
CA ASN A 50 -0.31 -7.75 5.46
C ASN A 50 0.17 -6.74 4.40
N VAL A 51 0.91 -5.71 4.83
CA VAL A 51 1.53 -4.72 3.93
C VAL A 51 2.51 -5.40 2.97
N ASN A 52 3.36 -6.29 3.47
CA ASN A 52 4.30 -7.05 2.66
C ASN A 52 3.59 -7.98 1.66
N SER A 53 2.49 -8.60 2.06
CA SER A 53 1.69 -9.47 1.18
C SER A 53 1.03 -8.66 0.07
N LEU A 54 0.47 -7.49 0.38
CA LEU A 54 -0.08 -6.57 -0.62
C LEU A 54 0.99 -6.12 -1.62
N HIS A 55 2.17 -5.72 -1.12
CA HIS A 55 3.29 -5.33 -1.96
C HIS A 55 3.78 -6.51 -2.85
N ALA A 56 3.85 -7.72 -2.31
CA ALA A 56 4.19 -8.91 -3.11
C ALA A 56 3.13 -9.20 -4.19
N CYS A 57 1.84 -9.03 -3.90
CA CYS A 57 0.77 -9.11 -4.88
C CYS A 57 0.92 -8.06 -5.98
N TYR A 58 1.21 -6.81 -5.62
CA TYR A 58 1.46 -5.74 -6.59
C TYR A 58 2.67 -6.05 -7.48
N LYS A 59 3.81 -6.50 -6.92
CA LYS A 59 4.97 -6.89 -7.73
C LYS A 59 4.65 -8.00 -8.72
N ARG A 60 3.89 -9.02 -8.30
CA ARG A 60 3.43 -10.10 -9.20
C ARG A 60 2.49 -9.59 -10.28
N PHE A 61 1.60 -8.67 -9.93
CA PHE A 61 0.67 -8.04 -10.87
C PHE A 61 1.40 -7.22 -11.93
N ILE A 62 2.41 -6.43 -11.55
CA ILE A 62 3.15 -5.56 -12.46
C ILE A 62 4.18 -6.31 -13.32
N LYS A 63 4.70 -7.45 -12.84
CA LYS A 63 5.76 -8.22 -13.52
C LYS A 63 5.51 -8.47 -15.03
N PRO A 64 4.30 -8.84 -15.50
CA PRO A 64 4.04 -9.06 -16.92
C PRO A 64 4.10 -7.80 -17.79
N PHE A 65 4.00 -6.61 -17.18
CA PHE A 65 4.00 -5.33 -17.90
C PHE A 65 5.41 -4.79 -18.16
N CYS A 66 6.46 -5.52 -17.78
CA CYS A 66 7.88 -5.19 -18.05
C CYS A 66 8.31 -3.76 -17.66
N GLY A 67 7.66 -3.17 -16.66
CA GLY A 67 7.84 -1.77 -16.29
C GLY A 67 6.64 -0.93 -16.77
N PRO A 68 5.79 -0.48 -15.85
CA PRO A 68 4.57 0.22 -16.22
C PRO A 68 4.88 1.58 -16.85
N ALA A 69 4.19 1.92 -17.94
CA ALA A 69 4.23 3.28 -18.47
C ALA A 69 3.69 4.26 -17.41
N THR A 70 4.50 5.25 -17.01
CA THR A 70 4.18 6.22 -15.94
C THR A 70 2.83 6.92 -16.14
N LYS A 71 2.37 7.08 -17.39
CA LYS A 71 1.06 7.64 -17.74
C LYS A 71 -0.14 6.88 -17.14
N ASN A 72 0.03 5.60 -16.80
CA ASN A 72 -1.03 4.75 -16.28
C ASN A 72 -0.92 4.50 -14.77
N LEU A 73 0.02 5.16 -14.07
CA LEU A 73 0.32 4.90 -12.66
C LEU A 73 -0.92 4.99 -11.76
N ASN A 74 -1.77 6.00 -12.02
CA ASN A 74 -3.02 6.22 -11.30
C ASN A 74 -4.04 5.08 -11.47
N GLY A 75 -3.98 4.32 -12.57
CA GLY A 75 -4.92 3.23 -12.87
C GLY A 75 -4.52 1.88 -12.30
N TYR A 76 -3.23 1.64 -12.01
CA TYR A 76 -2.75 0.31 -11.61
C TYR A 76 -3.29 -0.15 -10.25
N ILE A 77 -3.47 0.77 -9.30
CA ILE A 77 -4.06 0.41 -8.01
C ILE A 77 -5.49 -0.07 -8.22
N ARG A 78 -6.27 0.64 -9.04
CA ARG A 78 -7.65 0.24 -9.33
C ARG A 78 -7.73 -1.11 -10.04
N TRP A 79 -6.83 -1.36 -10.99
CA TRP A 79 -6.75 -2.67 -11.66
C TRP A 79 -6.30 -3.78 -10.72
N LEU A 80 -5.39 -3.49 -9.77
CA LEU A 80 -5.01 -4.45 -8.74
C LEU A 80 -6.20 -4.78 -7.83
N GLU A 81 -6.95 -3.80 -7.36
CA GLU A 81 -8.14 -3.99 -6.52
C GLU A 81 -9.16 -4.91 -7.18
N VAL A 82 -9.51 -4.61 -8.43
CA VAL A 82 -10.42 -5.45 -9.24
C VAL A 82 -9.88 -6.87 -9.37
N ARG A 83 -8.60 -7.02 -9.69
CA ARG A 83 -7.98 -8.33 -9.87
C ARG A 83 -7.95 -9.14 -8.57
N LEU A 84 -7.74 -8.49 -7.43
CA LEU A 84 -7.78 -9.11 -6.11
C LEU A 84 -9.22 -9.46 -5.69
N ALA A 85 -10.20 -8.67 -6.12
CA ALA A 85 -11.63 -8.94 -5.91
C ALA A 85 -12.17 -10.09 -6.79
N GLY A 86 -11.36 -10.62 -7.72
CA GLY A 86 -11.75 -11.69 -8.62
C GLY A 86 -12.76 -11.25 -9.70
N VAL A 87 -12.92 -9.94 -9.90
CA VAL A 87 -13.84 -9.40 -10.91
C VAL A 87 -13.29 -9.72 -12.31
N PRO A 88 -14.07 -10.38 -13.17
CA PRO A 88 -13.66 -10.66 -14.54
C PRO A 88 -13.36 -9.35 -15.30
N PRO A 89 -12.32 -9.30 -16.13
CA PRO A 89 -12.01 -8.09 -16.91
C PRO A 89 -13.16 -7.58 -17.79
N ALA A 90 -14.04 -8.47 -18.23
CA ALA A 90 -15.21 -8.14 -19.04
C ALA A 90 -16.26 -7.30 -18.29
N ASP A 91 -16.38 -7.50 -16.97
CA ASP A 91 -17.41 -6.85 -16.14
C ASP A 91 -17.01 -5.43 -15.70
N ILE A 92 -15.73 -5.07 -15.90
CA ILE A 92 -15.19 -3.73 -15.60
C ILE A 92 -15.63 -2.73 -16.67
N LEU A 93 -15.71 -3.18 -17.93
CA LEU A 93 -15.99 -2.34 -19.09
C LEU A 93 -17.49 -2.14 -19.34
N SER A 94 -18.34 -2.96 -18.71
CA SER A 94 -19.81 -2.89 -18.83
C SER A 94 -20.46 -1.95 -17.81
N SER A 95 -19.70 -1.44 -16.83
CA SER A 95 -20.18 -0.57 -15.76
C SER A 95 -19.81 0.91 -15.94
N SER A 96 -19.33 1.31 -17.12
CA SER A 96 -18.99 2.71 -17.47
C SER A 96 -20.03 3.34 -18.38
#